data_AF-A0A059CYF1-F1
#
_entry.id   AF-A0A059CYF1-F1
#
_cell.length_a   1.000
_cell.length_b   1.000
_cell.length_c   1.000
_cell.angle_alpha   90.00
_cell.angle_beta   90.00
_cell.angle_gamma   90.00
#
_symmetry.space_group_name_H-M   'P 1'
#
loop_
_entity.id
_entity.type
_entity.pdbx_description
1 polymer ?
#
loop_
_entity_poly.entity_id
_entity_poly.type
_entity_poly.pdbx_seq_one_letter_code
_entity_poly.pdbx_strand_id
1 'polypeptide(L)'
;MDKLTSPLYMGLMNSNPERGEARVLETLTLHCRRHCGAEPSPFNSASMGPKRGGKAAVAGKKKQEKVTNPLFEKRPKQFGIGGALPPKRDLTRFVKFPKTVQIQRKRRILRQRLKVPPALNQFTKTLDKNLATNLFKMLLKYRPEDKKTASALCLTTVKNEDKLEFSKILEAIKANFNDKYDEYRKKWGGGIMGSKSQAKTKAKERVLAKEAAQRMN
;
A
#
# COMPACT_ATOMS: atom_id res chain seq x y z
N MET A 1 16.96 63.60 16.20
CA MET A 1 15.60 63.81 15.66
C MET A 1 15.61 63.34 14.21
N ASP A 2 15.08 62.14 14.01
CA ASP A 2 14.36 61.63 12.85
C ASP A 2 14.95 61.62 11.41
N LYS A 3 15.05 60.35 10.95
CA LYS A 3 14.69 59.76 9.64
C LYS A 3 15.70 59.89 8.48
N LEU A 4 16.19 58.73 8.03
CA LEU A 4 16.01 58.21 6.66
C LEU A 4 16.52 56.74 6.51
N THR A 5 15.74 55.96 5.76
CA THR A 5 16.13 54.81 4.89
C THR A 5 16.54 53.44 5.47
N SER A 6 15.57 52.52 5.56
CA SER A 6 15.45 51.31 4.70
C SER A 6 15.10 50.00 5.45
N PRO A 7 14.06 49.26 5.02
CA PRO A 7 13.52 48.08 5.71
C PRO A 7 13.71 46.80 4.90
N LEU A 8 14.77 46.02 5.12
CA LEU A 8 14.91 44.68 4.53
C LEU A 8 15.78 43.78 5.41
N TYR A 9 15.27 43.35 6.57
CA TYR A 9 15.80 42.14 7.22
C TYR A 9 14.79 41.49 8.18
N MET A 10 13.58 41.19 7.71
CA MET A 10 12.69 40.23 8.35
C MET A 10 11.88 39.49 7.29
N GLY A 11 12.58 38.65 6.52
CA GLY A 11 11.99 37.78 5.50
C GLY A 11 12.27 36.31 5.80
N LEU A 12 11.21 35.58 6.15
CA LEU A 12 11.06 34.12 5.95
C LEU A 12 11.81 33.16 6.89
N MET A 13 11.65 33.36 8.20
CA MET A 13 11.50 32.21 9.11
C MET A 13 10.05 31.74 9.03
N ASN A 14 9.74 30.80 8.12
CA ASN A 14 8.64 29.80 8.22
C ASN A 14 8.38 29.15 6.85
N SER A 15 9.21 28.18 6.48
CA SER A 15 8.93 27.27 5.37
C SER A 15 9.03 25.83 5.87
N ASN A 16 7.88 25.39 6.37
CA ASN A 16 7.49 24.04 6.74
C ASN A 16 8.09 22.95 5.79
N PRO A 17 9.06 22.13 6.24
CA PRO A 17 9.76 21.15 5.39
C PRO A 17 8.90 19.93 5.00
N GLU A 18 7.70 19.79 5.56
CA GLU A 18 6.84 18.61 5.31
C GLU A 18 6.08 18.63 3.97
N ARG A 19 6.05 19.77 3.25
CA ARG A 19 5.32 19.88 1.95
C ARG A 19 6.17 19.50 0.74
N GLY A 20 7.50 19.48 0.86
CA GLY A 20 8.40 19.04 -0.21
C GLY A 20 8.45 17.52 -0.35
N GLU A 21 8.43 16.79 0.77
CA GLU A 21 8.50 15.32 0.78
C GLU A 21 7.22 14.65 0.25
N ALA A 22 6.06 15.27 0.47
CA ALA A 22 4.77 14.75 -0.02
C ALA A 22 4.65 14.80 -1.56
N ARG A 23 5.12 15.87 -2.21
CA ARG A 23 5.06 16.00 -3.69
C ARG A 23 6.04 15.06 -4.41
N VAL A 24 7.21 14.79 -3.83
CA VAL A 24 8.18 13.84 -4.42
C VAL A 24 7.67 12.39 -4.29
N LEU A 25 6.96 12.07 -3.20
CA LEU A 25 6.32 10.77 -3.03
C LEU A 25 5.05 10.61 -3.88
N GLU A 26 4.26 11.66 -4.10
CA GLU A 26 3.12 11.62 -5.04
C GLU A 26 3.58 11.44 -6.49
N THR A 27 4.63 12.14 -6.93
CA THR A 27 5.18 11.99 -8.30
C THR A 27 5.79 10.61 -8.54
N LEU A 28 6.50 10.02 -7.58
CA LEU A 28 7.01 8.65 -7.66
C LEU A 28 5.91 7.57 -7.57
N THR A 29 4.82 7.85 -6.86
CA THR A 29 3.66 6.93 -6.78
C THR A 29 2.77 7.05 -8.03
N LEU A 30 2.64 8.23 -8.63
CA LEU A 30 1.90 8.48 -9.88
C LEU A 30 2.63 7.97 -11.12
N HIS A 31 3.97 7.97 -11.15
CA HIS A 31 4.73 7.36 -12.24
C HIS A 31 4.66 5.82 -12.21
N CYS A 32 4.44 5.22 -11.03
CA CYS A 32 4.21 3.79 -10.89
C CYS A 32 2.75 3.39 -11.22
N ARG A 33 1.79 4.32 -11.11
CA ARG A 33 0.37 4.08 -11.40
C ARG A 33 0.01 4.14 -12.89
N ARG A 34 0.86 4.71 -13.74
CA ARG A 34 0.58 4.89 -15.17
C ARG A 34 1.08 3.74 -16.07
N HIS A 35 1.68 2.70 -15.48
CA HIS A 35 2.14 1.50 -16.19
C HIS A 35 1.51 0.17 -15.75
N CYS A 36 0.60 0.16 -14.77
CA CYS A 36 -0.16 -1.02 -14.37
C CYS A 36 -1.66 -0.80 -14.57
N GLY A 37 -2.10 -0.81 -15.84
CA GLY A 37 -3.48 -1.11 -16.20
C GLY A 37 -3.63 -2.63 -16.31
N ALA A 38 -4.03 -3.27 -15.22
CA ALA A 38 -4.57 -4.62 -15.25
C ALA A 38 -5.64 -4.69 -14.15
N GLU A 39 -6.90 -4.65 -14.56
CA GLU A 39 -8.01 -5.01 -13.69
C GLU A 39 -7.86 -6.48 -13.26
N PRO A 40 -8.13 -6.84 -11.99
CA PRO A 40 -8.18 -8.23 -11.60
C PRO A 40 -9.44 -8.87 -12.18
N SER A 41 -9.26 -9.73 -13.18
CA SER A 41 -10.31 -10.58 -13.74
C SER A 41 -10.95 -11.45 -12.66
N PRO A 42 -12.27 -11.74 -12.71
CA PRO A 42 -12.94 -12.58 -11.73
C PRO A 42 -12.32 -13.98 -11.67
N PHE A 43 -12.09 -14.43 -10.44
CA PHE A 43 -11.64 -15.77 -10.09
C PHE A 43 -12.75 -16.77 -10.45
N ASN A 44 -12.63 -17.46 -11.58
CA ASN A 44 -13.53 -18.54 -11.96
C ASN A 44 -13.13 -19.83 -11.25
N SER A 45 -13.86 -20.18 -10.19
CA SER A 45 -13.93 -21.52 -9.62
C SER A 45 -14.85 -22.39 -10.48
N ALA A 46 -14.28 -23.28 -11.30
CA ALA A 46 -15.07 -24.27 -12.04
C ALA A 46 -15.28 -25.52 -11.18
N SER A 47 -16.47 -25.62 -10.59
CA SER A 47 -17.05 -26.85 -10.05
C SER A 47 -17.43 -27.80 -11.20
N MET A 48 -17.06 -29.07 -11.08
CA MET A 48 -17.41 -30.14 -12.02
C MET A 48 -18.92 -30.45 -11.98
N GLY A 49 -19.57 -30.43 -13.15
CA GLY A 49 -20.95 -30.87 -13.40
C GLY A 49 -21.08 -31.55 -14.78
N PRO A 50 -22.14 -32.33 -15.05
CA PRO A 50 -22.04 -33.57 -15.83
C PRO A 50 -22.03 -33.37 -17.36
N LYS A 51 -21.20 -34.18 -18.03
CA LYS A 51 -21.14 -34.30 -19.51
C LYS A 51 -22.47 -34.78 -20.08
N ARG A 52 -23.06 -34.01 -21.01
CA ARG A 52 -24.02 -34.51 -22.00
C ARG A 52 -23.95 -33.71 -23.30
N GLY A 53 -23.66 -34.45 -24.38
CA GLY A 53 -24.29 -34.33 -25.70
C GLY A 53 -23.96 -33.14 -26.60
N GLY A 54 -23.35 -33.43 -27.76
CA GLY A 54 -23.42 -32.58 -28.95
C GLY A 54 -22.13 -31.83 -29.30
N LYS A 55 -21.17 -32.50 -29.97
CA LYS A 55 -20.06 -31.81 -30.63
C LYS A 55 -20.59 -31.15 -31.92
N ALA A 56 -20.85 -29.85 -31.88
CA ALA A 56 -20.78 -29.03 -33.09
C ALA A 56 -19.29 -28.80 -33.42
N ALA A 57 -18.86 -29.27 -34.59
CA ALA A 57 -17.49 -29.13 -35.06
C ALA A 57 -17.19 -27.64 -35.33
N VAL A 58 -16.46 -26.99 -34.42
CA VAL A 58 -15.84 -25.70 -34.70
C VAL A 58 -14.67 -25.97 -35.65
N ALA A 59 -14.80 -25.45 -36.86
CA ALA A 59 -13.83 -25.49 -37.93
C ALA A 59 -12.41 -25.24 -37.39
N GLY A 60 -11.52 -26.21 -37.65
CA GLY A 60 -10.12 -26.11 -37.30
C GLY A 60 -9.51 -24.86 -37.92
N LYS A 61 -9.01 -23.96 -37.08
CA LYS A 61 -8.05 -22.94 -37.52
C LYS A 61 -6.88 -23.69 -38.16
N LYS A 62 -6.83 -23.70 -39.49
CA LYS A 62 -5.67 -24.17 -40.25
C LYS A 62 -4.44 -23.45 -39.70
N LYS A 63 -3.52 -24.20 -39.12
CA LYS A 63 -2.19 -23.74 -38.76
C LYS A 63 -1.52 -23.37 -40.07
N GLN A 64 -1.51 -22.08 -40.41
CA GLN A 64 -0.75 -21.59 -41.55
C GLN A 64 0.72 -21.91 -41.29
N GLU A 65 1.29 -22.72 -42.17
CA GLU A 65 2.70 -23.04 -42.18
C GLU A 65 3.46 -21.74 -42.46
N LYS A 66 4.19 -21.24 -41.45
CA LYS A 66 5.00 -20.04 -41.62
C LYS A 66 6.12 -20.40 -42.58
N VAL A 67 6.15 -19.78 -43.76
CA VAL A 67 7.28 -19.80 -44.69
C VAL A 67 8.52 -19.33 -43.92
N THR A 68 9.35 -20.26 -43.45
CA THR A 68 10.58 -19.92 -42.74
C THR A 68 11.66 -19.62 -43.76
N ASN A 69 11.97 -18.33 -43.90
CA ASN A 69 13.05 -17.86 -44.75
C ASN A 69 14.38 -18.49 -44.27
N PRO A 70 15.09 -19.25 -45.12
CA PRO A 70 16.33 -19.96 -44.75
C PRO A 70 17.48 -19.04 -44.33
N LEU A 71 17.37 -17.72 -44.57
CA LEU A 71 18.35 -16.75 -44.10
C LEU A 71 18.26 -16.46 -42.58
N PHE A 72 17.13 -16.73 -41.92
CA PHE A 72 16.94 -16.39 -40.50
C PHE A 72 16.96 -17.62 -39.61
N GLU A 73 18.12 -17.89 -39.02
CA GLU A 73 18.29 -18.92 -37.98
C GLU A 73 17.88 -18.40 -36.60
N LYS A 74 17.18 -19.24 -35.83
CA LYS A 74 16.95 -18.97 -34.40
C LYS A 74 18.24 -19.25 -33.62
N ARG A 75 18.82 -18.22 -33.03
CA ARG A 75 20.01 -18.31 -32.17
C ARG A 75 19.66 -17.96 -30.72
N PRO A 76 19.04 -18.88 -29.95
CA PRO A 76 18.72 -18.65 -28.55
C PRO A 76 20.00 -18.55 -27.72
N LYS A 77 20.10 -17.52 -26.89
CA LYS A 77 21.23 -17.35 -25.96
C LYS A 77 20.90 -18.04 -24.65
N GLN A 78 21.83 -18.87 -24.16
CA GLN A 78 21.71 -19.53 -22.86
C GLN A 78 22.18 -18.60 -21.74
N PHE A 79 21.26 -18.12 -20.91
CA PHE A 79 21.53 -17.22 -19.78
C PHE A 79 21.65 -18.01 -18.48
N GLY A 80 22.68 -18.86 -18.40
CA GLY A 80 23.04 -19.63 -17.21
C GLY A 80 24.41 -19.19 -16.66
N ILE A 81 24.83 -19.79 -15.56
CA ILE A 81 26.19 -19.60 -15.03
C ILE A 81 27.19 -20.12 -16.07
N GLY A 82 28.13 -19.29 -16.51
CA GLY A 82 29.12 -19.63 -17.55
C GLY A 82 28.61 -19.55 -19.00
N GLY A 83 27.38 -19.08 -19.22
CA GLY A 83 26.80 -18.90 -20.55
C GLY A 83 26.98 -17.49 -21.13
N ALA A 84 26.01 -17.07 -21.94
CA ALA A 84 25.99 -15.73 -22.53
C ALA A 84 25.78 -14.63 -21.47
N LEU A 85 26.25 -13.41 -21.77
CA LEU A 85 26.08 -12.24 -20.90
C LEU A 85 24.60 -12.09 -20.47
N PRO A 86 24.32 -11.97 -19.16
CA PRO A 86 22.95 -11.90 -18.68
C PRO A 86 22.28 -10.63 -19.19
N PRO A 87 20.98 -10.69 -19.51
CA PRO A 87 20.22 -9.51 -19.86
C PRO A 87 20.15 -8.53 -18.68
N LYS A 88 19.88 -7.26 -18.99
CA LYS A 88 19.61 -6.26 -17.96
C LYS A 88 18.39 -6.69 -17.15
N ARG A 89 18.56 -6.83 -15.83
CA ARG A 89 17.51 -7.21 -14.86
C ARG A 89 17.21 -6.05 -13.92
N ASP A 90 16.04 -6.09 -13.30
CA ASP A 90 15.68 -5.09 -12.29
C ASP A 90 16.58 -5.21 -11.05
N LEU A 91 17.48 -4.24 -10.90
CA LEU A 91 18.41 -4.17 -9.77
C LEU A 91 17.86 -3.40 -8.58
N THR A 92 16.64 -2.88 -8.64
CA THR A 92 16.06 -1.94 -7.65
C THR A 92 16.16 -2.42 -6.20
N ARG A 93 16.18 -3.73 -5.95
CA ARG A 93 16.37 -4.32 -4.61
C ARG A 93 17.82 -4.28 -4.11
N PHE A 94 18.80 -4.33 -5.03
CA PHE A 94 20.24 -4.42 -4.78
C PHE A 94 20.97 -3.09 -5.00
N VAL A 95 20.29 -2.06 -5.49
CA VAL A 95 20.85 -0.70 -5.62
C VAL A 95 21.13 -0.11 -4.23
N LYS A 96 22.28 0.54 -4.11
CA LYS A 96 22.60 1.39 -2.96
C LYS A 96 21.77 2.67 -3.01
N PHE A 97 20.63 2.68 -2.31
CA PHE A 97 19.75 3.86 -2.24
C PHE A 97 20.40 5.05 -1.53
N PRO A 98 19.98 6.30 -1.84
CA PRO A 98 20.37 7.50 -1.09
C PRO A 98 20.12 7.37 0.42
N LYS A 99 20.96 8.01 1.24
CA LYS A 99 20.94 7.86 2.72
C LYS A 99 19.57 8.20 3.34
N THR A 100 18.89 9.23 2.85
CA THR A 100 17.57 9.68 3.33
C THR A 100 16.51 8.57 3.21
N VAL A 101 16.43 7.94 2.04
CA VAL A 101 15.52 6.81 1.77
C VAL A 101 15.86 5.60 2.66
N GLN A 102 17.15 5.32 2.89
CA GLN A 102 17.55 4.25 3.79
C GLN A 102 17.10 4.53 5.24
N ILE A 103 17.29 5.75 5.73
CA ILE A 103 16.89 6.15 7.08
C ILE A 103 15.38 6.07 7.25
N GLN A 104 14.59 6.54 6.28
CA GLN A 104 13.13 6.41 6.29
C GLN A 104 12.67 4.95 6.35
N ARG A 105 13.26 4.06 5.53
CA ARG A 105 12.97 2.62 5.53
C ARG A 105 13.39 1.95 6.84
N LYS A 106 14.58 2.26 7.36
CA LYS A 106 15.07 1.78 8.66
C LYS A 106 14.16 2.23 9.80
N ARG A 107 13.74 3.50 9.82
CA ARG A 107 12.80 4.04 10.81
C ARG A 107 11.46 3.30 10.77
N ARG A 108 10.92 3.01 9.57
CA ARG A 108 9.69 2.20 9.42
C ARG A 108 9.87 0.78 9.97
N ILE A 109 10.98 0.12 9.66
CA ILE A 109 11.27 -1.23 10.17
C ILE A 109 11.38 -1.20 11.69
N LEU A 110 12.10 -0.23 12.25
CA LEU A 110 12.31 -0.11 13.69
C LEU A 110 10.98 0.05 14.45
N ARG A 111 10.06 0.89 13.97
CA ARG A 111 8.71 1.02 14.54
C ARG A 111 7.91 -0.28 14.54
N GLN A 112 8.14 -1.16 13.56
CA GLN A 112 7.46 -2.47 13.51
C GLN A 112 8.11 -3.50 14.46
N ARG A 113 9.42 -3.38 14.72
CA ARG A 113 10.18 -4.37 15.51
C ARG A 113 10.13 -4.08 17.00
N LEU A 114 10.25 -2.81 17.38
CA LEU A 114 10.22 -2.42 18.78
C LEU A 114 8.81 -2.58 19.35
N LYS A 115 8.73 -2.77 20.66
CA LYS A 115 7.47 -2.68 21.40
C LYS A 115 7.05 -1.22 21.43
N VAL A 116 5.88 -0.92 20.85
CA VAL A 116 5.34 0.45 20.76
C VAL A 116 4.32 0.66 21.88
N PRO A 117 4.47 1.72 22.71
CA PRO A 117 3.51 2.04 23.76
C PRO A 117 2.07 2.22 23.25
N PRO A 118 1.05 1.87 24.03
CA PRO A 118 -0.37 1.92 23.60
C PRO A 118 -0.81 3.32 23.15
N ALA A 119 -0.31 4.39 23.80
CA ALA A 119 -0.58 5.78 23.42
C ALA A 119 -0.12 6.14 21.99
N LEU A 120 0.92 5.48 21.48
CA LEU A 120 1.38 5.65 20.09
C LEU A 120 0.72 4.64 19.16
N ASN A 121 0.39 3.45 19.67
CA ASN A 121 -0.20 2.37 18.89
C ASN A 121 -1.64 2.68 18.45
N GLN A 122 -2.38 3.54 19.16
CA GLN A 122 -3.74 3.93 18.81
C GLN A 122 -3.85 4.48 17.37
N PHE A 123 -2.83 5.19 16.89
CA PHE A 123 -2.80 5.78 15.55
C PHE A 123 -2.51 4.77 14.43
N THR A 124 -2.16 3.52 14.77
CA THR A 124 -2.05 2.45 13.77
C THR A 124 -3.40 1.90 13.35
N LYS A 125 -4.43 2.13 14.18
CA LYS A 125 -5.82 1.80 13.89
C LYS A 125 -6.46 3.02 13.22
N THR A 126 -6.93 2.81 12.00
CA THR A 126 -7.49 3.86 11.14
C THR A 126 -8.88 3.43 10.71
N LEU A 127 -9.70 4.40 10.29
CA LEU A 127 -10.99 4.12 9.67
C LEU A 127 -10.80 3.27 8.41
N ASP A 128 -11.75 2.39 8.12
CA ASP A 128 -11.78 1.65 6.87
C ASP A 128 -11.99 2.60 5.68
N LYS A 129 -11.61 2.12 4.49
CA LYS A 129 -11.60 2.94 3.27
C LYS A 129 -12.99 3.47 2.92
N ASN A 130 -14.03 2.69 3.13
CA ASN A 130 -15.39 3.03 2.73
C ASN A 130 -15.94 4.13 3.64
N LEU A 131 -15.87 3.95 4.97
CA LEU A 131 -16.27 4.99 5.92
C LEU A 131 -15.42 6.27 5.75
N ALA A 132 -14.11 6.14 5.55
CA ALA A 132 -13.23 7.29 5.33
C ALA A 132 -13.63 8.10 4.09
N THR A 133 -13.95 7.44 2.96
CA THR A 133 -14.38 8.17 1.76
C THR A 133 -15.68 8.92 1.96
N ASN A 134 -16.65 8.37 2.71
CA ASN A 134 -17.91 9.04 3.00
C ASN A 134 -17.68 10.25 3.93
N LEU A 135 -16.85 10.08 4.95
CA LEU A 135 -16.46 11.14 5.87
C LEU A 135 -15.77 12.29 5.13
N PHE A 136 -14.76 12.00 4.31
CA PHE A 136 -14.04 13.05 3.57
C PHE A 136 -14.90 13.76 2.52
N LYS A 137 -15.86 13.06 1.88
CA LYS A 137 -16.83 13.70 0.97
C LYS A 137 -17.67 14.75 1.70
N MET A 138 -18.15 14.45 2.90
CA MET A 138 -18.87 15.44 3.70
C MET A 138 -17.94 16.58 4.13
N LEU A 139 -16.73 16.29 4.63
CA LEU A 139 -15.78 17.32 5.05
C LEU A 139 -15.41 18.31 3.93
N LEU A 140 -15.37 17.85 2.68
CA LEU A 140 -15.12 18.72 1.53
C LEU A 140 -16.25 19.74 1.29
N LYS A 141 -17.49 19.44 1.69
CA LYS A 141 -18.62 20.41 1.63
C LYS A 141 -18.47 21.53 2.66
N TYR A 142 -17.84 21.25 3.80
CA TYR A 142 -17.63 22.19 4.91
C TYR A 142 -16.22 22.77 4.92
N ARG A 143 -15.57 22.85 3.76
CA ARG A 143 -14.21 23.35 3.66
C ARG A 143 -14.17 24.85 4.01
N PRO A 144 -13.33 25.29 4.96
CA PRO A 144 -13.15 26.71 5.22
C PRO A 144 -12.44 27.38 4.03
N GLU A 145 -12.74 28.66 3.80
CA GLU A 145 -12.16 29.45 2.70
C GLU A 145 -10.65 29.68 2.88
N ASP A 146 -10.17 29.65 4.12
CA ASP A 146 -8.76 29.81 4.47
C ASP A 146 -7.92 28.56 4.21
N LYS A 147 -6.82 28.73 3.47
CA LYS A 147 -5.81 27.69 3.19
C LYS A 147 -4.89 27.41 4.39
N LYS A 148 -5.45 27.22 5.57
CA LYS A 148 -4.69 26.81 6.76
C LYS A 148 -4.48 25.30 6.73
N THR A 149 -3.23 24.86 6.79
CA THR A 149 -2.89 23.44 6.95
C THR A 149 -3.23 23.03 8.39
N ALA A 150 -4.38 22.40 8.59
CA ALA A 150 -4.81 21.92 9.89
C ALA A 150 -4.33 20.49 10.13
N SER A 151 -3.75 20.22 11.31
CA SER A 151 -3.37 18.88 11.77
C SER A 151 -4.55 18.09 12.33
N ALA A 152 -5.58 18.77 12.84
CA ALA A 152 -6.83 18.20 13.32
C ALA A 152 -8.02 19.00 12.78
N LEU A 153 -9.11 18.30 12.45
CA LEU A 153 -10.35 18.89 11.95
C LEU A 153 -11.48 18.58 12.94
N CYS A 154 -12.30 19.59 13.24
CA CYS A 154 -13.48 19.47 14.07
C CYS A 154 -14.64 20.18 13.38
N LEU A 155 -15.80 19.52 13.31
CA LEU A 155 -17.05 20.12 12.85
C LEU A 155 -17.86 20.52 14.10
N THR A 156 -18.16 21.80 14.25
CA THR A 156 -19.01 22.31 15.35
C THR A 156 -20.48 22.36 14.96
N THR A 157 -20.77 22.65 13.70
CA THR A 157 -22.13 22.78 13.17
C THR A 157 -22.27 22.00 11.87
N VAL A 158 -23.43 21.37 11.67
CA VAL A 158 -23.76 20.57 10.47
C VAL A 158 -25.11 21.05 9.93
N LYS A 159 -25.20 21.28 8.61
CA LYS A 159 -26.44 21.67 7.93
C LYS A 159 -27.48 20.54 8.06
N ASN A 160 -28.75 20.90 8.01
CA ASN A 160 -29.84 19.94 8.24
C ASN A 160 -29.85 18.78 7.25
N GLU A 161 -29.43 19.01 6.00
CA GLU A 161 -29.36 18.03 4.91
C GLU A 161 -28.41 16.87 5.22
N ASP A 162 -27.25 17.15 5.83
CA ASP A 162 -26.21 16.15 6.06
C ASP A 162 -26.32 15.46 7.43
N LYS A 163 -27.28 15.86 8.29
CA LYS A 163 -27.40 15.31 9.66
C LYS A 163 -27.61 13.81 9.67
N LEU A 164 -28.44 13.28 8.77
CA LEU A 164 -28.74 11.84 8.71
C LEU A 164 -27.52 11.02 8.28
N GLU A 165 -26.74 11.52 7.34
CA GLU A 165 -25.49 10.87 6.90
C GLU A 165 -24.42 10.94 7.99
N PHE A 166 -24.33 12.09 8.65
CA PHE A 166 -23.38 12.32 9.74
C PHE A 166 -23.65 11.42 10.96
N SER A 167 -24.91 11.23 11.36
CA SER A 167 -25.26 10.34 12.48
C SER A 167 -24.83 8.89 12.25
N LYS A 168 -25.06 8.36 11.05
CA LYS A 168 -24.61 7.00 10.67
C LYS A 168 -23.10 6.85 10.78
N ILE A 169 -22.36 7.86 10.32
CA ILE A 169 -20.89 7.86 10.37
C ILE A 169 -20.41 7.98 11.83
N LEU A 170 -21.06 8.82 12.64
CA LEU A 170 -20.73 8.97 14.06
C LEU A 170 -20.94 7.68 14.85
N GLU A 171 -22.06 6.98 14.65
CA GLU A 171 -22.32 5.70 15.30
C GLU A 171 -21.24 4.68 14.96
N ALA A 172 -20.89 4.57 13.67
CA ALA A 172 -19.81 3.69 13.23
C ALA A 172 -18.44 4.09 13.79
N ILE A 173 -18.14 5.38 13.94
CA ILE A 173 -16.88 5.86 14.54
C ILE A 173 -16.85 5.55 16.04
N LYS A 174 -17.93 5.83 16.78
CA LYS A 174 -18.02 5.58 18.23
C LYS A 174 -17.80 4.10 18.55
N ALA A 175 -18.48 3.21 17.82
CA ALA A 175 -18.34 1.76 17.97
C ALA A 175 -16.93 1.24 17.65
N ASN A 176 -16.16 1.96 16.82
CA ASN A 176 -14.82 1.57 16.44
C ASN A 176 -13.72 2.13 17.34
N PHE A 177 -13.88 3.35 17.87
CA PHE A 177 -12.83 4.05 18.63
C PHE A 177 -13.16 4.25 20.10
N ASN A 178 -14.34 4.80 20.42
CA ASN A 178 -14.67 5.18 21.78
C ASN A 178 -15.02 3.95 22.64
N ASP A 179 -15.87 3.06 22.12
CA ASP A 179 -16.32 1.88 22.88
C ASP A 179 -15.18 0.86 23.10
N LYS A 180 -14.17 0.88 22.23
CA LYS A 180 -12.97 0.02 22.30
C LYS A 180 -11.75 0.70 22.92
N TYR A 181 -11.92 1.89 23.49
CA TYR A 181 -10.81 2.70 24.00
C TYR A 181 -10.01 2.00 25.09
N ASP A 182 -10.70 1.32 26.03
CA ASP A 182 -10.05 0.60 27.14
C ASP A 182 -9.18 -0.58 26.66
N GLU A 183 -9.59 -1.24 25.57
CA GLU A 183 -8.78 -2.28 24.94
C GLU A 183 -7.52 -1.70 24.29
N TYR A 184 -7.66 -0.57 23.59
CA TYR A 184 -6.55 0.10 22.91
C TYR A 184 -5.52 0.65 23.89
N ARG A 185 -5.95 1.16 25.04
CA ARG A 185 -5.06 1.64 26.10
C ARG A 185 -4.18 0.54 26.69
N LYS A 186 -4.63 -0.72 26.66
CA LYS A 186 -3.88 -1.88 27.20
C LYS A 186 -3.00 -2.55 26.14
N LYS A 187 -3.31 -2.38 24.85
CA LYS A 187 -2.65 -3.11 23.77
C LYS A 187 -1.35 -2.45 23.30
N TRP A 188 -0.25 -3.10 23.63
CA TRP A 188 1.06 -2.77 23.08
C TRP A 188 1.14 -3.14 21.59
N GLY A 189 1.82 -2.29 20.81
CA GLY A 189 2.04 -2.48 19.39
C GLY A 189 3.43 -3.03 19.07
N GLY A 190 3.65 -3.32 17.78
CA GLY A 190 4.95 -3.74 17.27
C GLY A 190 5.28 -5.22 17.56
N GLY A 191 6.57 -5.54 17.67
CA GLY A 191 7.05 -6.92 17.85
C GLY A 191 6.94 -7.82 16.61
N ILE A 192 6.68 -7.25 15.43
CA ILE A 192 6.45 -8.04 14.21
C ILE A 192 7.80 -8.47 13.64
N MET A 193 8.04 -9.78 13.56
CA MET A 193 9.27 -10.32 12.98
C MET A 193 9.31 -10.17 11.44
N GLY A 194 10.49 -10.28 10.83
CA GLY A 194 10.66 -10.03 9.39
C GLY A 194 10.22 -11.21 8.56
N SER A 195 9.86 -10.97 7.29
CA SER A 195 9.38 -12.02 6.37
C SER A 195 10.31 -13.22 6.27
N LYS A 196 11.63 -13.01 6.16
CA LYS A 196 12.62 -14.11 6.14
C LYS A 196 12.59 -14.94 7.43
N SER A 197 12.44 -14.27 8.57
CA SER A 197 12.43 -14.92 9.87
C SER A 197 11.11 -15.66 10.11
N GLN A 198 9.98 -15.02 9.79
CA GLN A 198 8.65 -15.64 9.82
C GLN A 198 8.59 -16.86 8.89
N ALA A 199 9.18 -16.79 7.69
CA ALA A 199 9.25 -17.92 6.77
C ALA A 199 10.07 -19.09 7.36
N LYS A 200 11.18 -18.79 8.04
CA LYS A 200 11.99 -19.80 8.74
C LYS A 200 11.21 -20.44 9.89
N THR A 201 10.53 -19.65 10.73
CA THR A 201 9.69 -20.16 11.82
C THR A 201 8.54 -21.01 11.27
N LYS A 202 7.83 -20.52 10.25
CA LYS A 202 6.75 -21.26 9.59
C LYS A 202 7.22 -22.56 8.94
N ALA A 203 8.42 -22.58 8.36
CA ALA A 203 9.00 -23.80 7.82
C ALA A 203 9.26 -24.82 8.93
N LYS A 204 9.78 -24.40 10.08
CA LYS A 204 9.97 -25.25 11.26
C LYS A 204 8.63 -25.76 11.83
N GLU A 205 7.66 -24.87 12.01
CA GLU A 205 6.31 -25.21 12.48
C GLU A 205 5.65 -26.25 11.57
N ARG A 206 5.82 -26.15 10.25
CA ARG A 206 5.31 -27.14 9.30
C ARG A 206 5.97 -28.51 9.45
N VAL A 207 7.27 -28.56 9.73
CA VAL A 207 7.97 -29.83 9.95
C VAL A 207 7.51 -30.46 11.26
N LEU A 208 7.46 -29.68 12.34
CA LEU A 208 6.96 -30.15 13.64
C LEU A 208 5.50 -30.61 13.57
N ALA A 209 4.64 -29.89 12.84
CA ALA A 209 3.25 -30.28 12.65
C ALA A 209 3.12 -31.59 11.85
N LYS A 210 4.00 -31.81 10.86
CA LYS A 210 4.05 -33.09 10.14
C LYS A 210 4.52 -34.22 11.04
N GLU A 211 5.55 -34.00 11.85
CA GLU A 211 6.06 -34.98 12.82
C GLU A 211 4.99 -35.32 13.86
N ALA A 212 4.31 -34.32 14.41
CA ALA A 212 3.21 -34.53 15.36
C ALA A 212 2.04 -35.29 14.71
N ALA A 213 1.66 -34.97 13.47
CA ALA A 213 0.62 -35.70 12.75
C ALA A 213 1.02 -37.15 12.45
N GLN A 214 2.29 -37.39 12.13
CA GLN A 214 2.82 -38.74 11.94
C GLN A 214 2.91 -39.53 13.25
N ARG A 215 3.12 -38.87 14.39
CA ARG A 215 3.17 -39.50 15.72
C ARG A 215 1.77 -39.83 16.29
N MET A 216 0.73 -39.18 15.79
CA MET A 216 -0.67 -39.41 16.19
C MET A 216 -1.37 -40.46 15.33
N ASN A 217 -0.75 -40.88 14.22
CA ASN A 217 -1.16 -42.03 13.40
C ASN A 217 -0.38 -43.27 13.82
#